data_AF-A0AAE1GVJ4-F1
#
_entry.id   AF-A0AAE1GVJ4-F1
#
_cell.length_a   1.000
_cell.length_b   1.000
_cell.length_c   1.000
_cell.angle_alpha   90.00
_cell.angle_beta   90.00
_cell.angle_gamma   90.00
#
_symmetry.space_group_name_H-M   'P 1'
#
loop_
_entity.id
_entity.type
_entity.pdbx_description
1 polymer ?
#
loop_
_entity_poly.entity_id
_entity_poly.type
_entity_poly.pdbx_seq_one_letter_code
_entity_poly.pdbx_strand_id
1 'polypeptide(L)'
;MASEPKTLVMLLDQSEALKLIREQIGTTTTTSQSEPKTAVGVIPGAKKPPAKQLKPRPIWREHQLIGDSMMGRLASYLGHKVPYNREIHSKQLGLITHGQTTGRLIGTLHSANSPPLAPKVIVMIGTNDIAHDTPIGKAISNMKRILAFLSKRCKEVVVLTLPPVPAMEASFENLSKFNTFIKENSVLEHKNIKVVDMAVIFGASTETVKLDLFEKTFKGSNKKDLIHWNQDGMKQVLDALKKVI
;
A
#
# COMPACT_ATOMS: atom_id res chain seq x y z
N MET A 1 -33.90 -6.96 -40.73
CA MET A 1 -34.99 -6.78 -39.76
C MET A 1 -34.86 -7.90 -38.73
N ALA A 2 -34.05 -7.74 -37.68
CA ALA A 2 -34.31 -7.02 -36.42
C ALA A 2 -35.27 -7.77 -35.46
N SER A 3 -34.72 -8.35 -34.38
CA SER A 3 -35.18 -8.11 -33.01
C SER A 3 -34.13 -8.58 -31.99
N GLU A 4 -33.52 -7.64 -31.27
CA GLU A 4 -32.67 -7.90 -30.10
C GLU A 4 -33.50 -8.21 -28.85
N PRO A 5 -32.96 -8.96 -27.87
CA PRO A 5 -33.62 -9.18 -26.59
C PRO A 5 -33.43 -7.96 -25.66
N LYS A 6 -34.56 -7.48 -25.10
CA LYS A 6 -34.62 -6.40 -24.10
C LYS A 6 -34.04 -6.84 -22.76
N THR A 7 -32.98 -6.17 -22.33
CA THR A 7 -32.48 -6.22 -20.95
C THR A 7 -33.37 -5.34 -20.05
N LEU A 8 -34.02 -5.95 -19.07
CA LEU A 8 -34.80 -5.27 -18.04
C LEU A 8 -33.85 -4.73 -16.96
N VAL A 9 -33.63 -3.43 -16.91
CA VAL A 9 -32.87 -2.77 -15.83
C VAL A 9 -33.86 -2.38 -14.72
N MET A 10 -33.83 -3.11 -13.61
CA MET A 10 -34.47 -2.67 -12.36
C MET A 10 -33.55 -1.66 -11.67
N LEU A 11 -33.88 -0.38 -11.77
CA LEU A 11 -33.37 0.67 -10.90
C LEU A 11 -34.06 0.53 -9.54
N LEU A 12 -33.34 -0.02 -8.55
CA LEU A 12 -33.74 0.10 -7.15
C LEU A 12 -33.33 1.49 -6.65
N ASP A 13 -34.34 2.26 -6.26
CA ASP A 13 -34.24 3.58 -5.64
C ASP A 13 -33.47 3.48 -4.32
N GLN A 14 -32.31 4.16 -4.25
CA GLN A 14 -31.41 4.14 -3.09
C GLN A 14 -32.01 4.85 -1.85
N SER A 15 -33.20 5.45 -1.95
CA SER A 15 -33.86 6.14 -0.83
C SER A 15 -34.60 5.19 0.13
N GLU A 16 -35.05 4.01 -0.32
CA GLU A 16 -35.77 3.04 0.51
C GLU A 16 -34.85 2.23 1.43
N ALA A 17 -33.61 1.94 0.98
CA ALA A 17 -32.63 1.19 1.76
C ALA A 17 -32.09 1.95 2.99
N LEU A 18 -32.14 3.29 2.97
CA LEU A 18 -31.70 4.15 4.08
C LEU A 18 -32.78 4.36 5.16
N LYS A 19 -34.04 4.04 4.85
CA LYS A 19 -35.16 4.15 5.80
C LYS A 19 -35.19 2.96 6.78
N LEU A 20 -34.88 1.76 6.30
CA LEU A 20 -34.83 0.53 7.09
C LEU A 20 -33.69 0.47 8.12
N ILE A 21 -32.61 1.24 7.92
CA ILE A 21 -31.48 1.30 8.86
C ILE A 21 -31.76 2.27 10.02
N ARG A 22 -32.67 3.24 9.85
CA ARG A 22 -33.00 4.25 10.87
C ARG A 22 -34.06 3.79 11.88
N GLU A 23 -34.80 2.72 11.61
CA GLU A 23 -35.81 2.19 12.53
C GLU A 23 -35.29 1.12 13.51
N GLN A 24 -34.04 0.64 13.34
CA GLN A 24 -33.46 -0.38 14.23
C GLN A 24 -32.59 0.19 15.37
N ILE A 25 -32.45 1.51 15.49
CA ILE A 25 -31.71 2.15 16.60
C ILE A 25 -32.67 2.97 17.45
N GLY A 26 -33.62 2.27 18.07
CA GLY A 26 -34.53 2.79 19.08
C GLY A 26 -33.99 2.58 20.50
N THR A 27 -33.61 3.69 21.14
CA THR A 27 -33.92 4.06 22.53
C THR A 27 -33.65 3.06 23.66
N THR A 28 -32.66 3.36 24.50
CA THR A 28 -32.76 3.21 25.96
C THR A 28 -32.04 4.37 26.63
N THR A 29 -32.82 5.31 27.18
CA THR A 29 -32.34 6.37 28.06
C THR A 29 -32.96 6.13 29.43
N THR A 30 -32.13 5.82 30.42
CA THR A 30 -32.54 5.75 31.83
C THR A 30 -31.73 6.78 32.60
N THR A 31 -32.43 7.77 33.12
CA THR A 31 -31.95 8.84 33.98
C THR A 31 -31.65 8.28 35.37
N SER A 32 -30.44 8.51 35.89
CA SER A 32 -30.22 8.54 37.34
C SER A 32 -29.24 9.65 37.69
N GLN A 33 -29.68 10.52 38.59
CA GLN A 33 -28.91 11.61 39.19
C GLN A 33 -28.04 11.05 40.32
N SER A 34 -26.78 11.50 40.42
CA SER A 34 -26.06 11.58 41.70
C SER A 34 -24.85 12.52 41.61
N GLU A 35 -24.99 13.67 42.30
CA GLU A 35 -24.04 14.45 43.10
C GLU A 35 -22.61 14.84 42.63
N PRO A 36 -22.11 16.03 43.07
CA PRO A 36 -20.98 16.70 42.46
C PRO A 36 -19.65 16.18 43.01
N LYS A 37 -18.74 15.75 42.13
CA LYS A 37 -17.34 15.51 42.50
C LYS A 37 -16.52 16.78 42.33
N THR A 38 -15.97 17.19 43.46
CA THR A 38 -14.91 18.15 43.74
C THR A 38 -13.97 18.43 42.57
N ALA A 39 -13.84 19.71 42.23
CA ALA A 39 -12.85 20.23 41.29
C ALA A 39 -11.43 19.90 41.76
N VAL A 40 -10.75 19.01 41.05
CA VAL A 40 -9.31 18.79 41.18
C VAL A 40 -8.61 19.90 40.39
N GLY A 41 -7.86 20.74 41.10
CA GLY A 41 -7.13 21.86 40.54
C GLY A 41 -6.24 21.46 39.37
N VAL A 42 -6.39 22.17 38.26
CA VAL A 42 -5.47 22.13 37.13
C VAL A 42 -4.18 22.81 37.58
N ILE A 43 -3.13 22.03 37.84
CA ILE A 43 -1.78 22.56 38.05
C ILE A 43 -1.28 23.09 36.70
N PRO A 44 -1.13 24.42 36.50
CA PRO A 44 -0.55 24.96 35.29
C PRO A 44 0.97 24.75 35.38
N GLY A 45 1.54 23.92 34.52
CA GLY A 45 2.99 23.76 34.45
C GLY A 45 3.53 22.36 34.20
N ALA A 46 2.69 21.34 34.06
CA ALA A 46 3.17 20.05 33.57
C ALA A 46 3.59 20.19 32.11
N LYS A 47 4.89 20.41 31.88
CA LYS A 47 5.52 20.32 30.55
C LYS A 47 5.11 18.98 29.97
N LYS A 48 4.29 19.01 28.91
CA LYS A 48 3.91 17.84 28.13
C LYS A 48 5.22 17.11 27.80
N PRO A 49 5.40 15.83 28.21
CA PRO A 49 6.64 15.13 27.92
C PRO A 49 6.89 15.21 26.41
N PRO A 50 8.14 15.45 25.97
CA PRO A 50 8.44 15.57 24.55
C PRO A 50 7.88 14.35 23.84
N ALA A 51 7.05 14.59 22.82
CA ALA A 51 6.43 13.52 22.07
C ALA A 51 7.53 12.56 21.62
N LYS A 52 7.44 11.28 22.03
CA LYS A 52 8.40 10.26 21.61
C LYS A 52 8.50 10.31 20.09
N GLN A 53 9.63 10.78 19.56
CA GLN A 53 9.87 10.77 18.12
C GLN A 53 9.74 9.32 17.65
N LEU A 54 8.75 9.08 16.80
CA LEU A 54 8.59 7.79 16.16
C LEU A 54 9.85 7.52 15.33
N LYS A 55 10.33 6.27 15.35
CA LYS A 55 11.46 5.85 14.52
C LYS A 55 10.96 5.31 13.17
N PRO A 56 11.69 5.51 12.07
CA PRO A 56 11.40 4.86 10.78
C PRO A 56 11.28 3.34 10.91
N ARG A 57 10.26 2.77 10.28
CA ARG A 57 9.97 1.32 10.29
C ARG A 57 9.06 0.92 9.12
N PRO A 58 9.06 -0.37 8.72
CA PRO A 58 10.04 -1.39 9.12
C PRO A 58 11.38 -1.19 8.41
N ILE A 59 12.47 -1.66 9.04
CA ILE A 59 13.84 -1.54 8.53
C ILE A 59 14.37 -2.94 8.16
N TRP A 60 15.07 -3.02 7.04
CA TRP A 60 15.89 -4.15 6.64
C TRP A 60 17.23 -3.65 6.10
N ARG A 61 18.36 -4.11 6.68
CA ARG A 61 19.72 -3.64 6.31
C ARG A 61 19.79 -2.12 6.14
N GLU A 62 19.33 -1.39 7.17
CA GLU A 62 19.27 0.08 7.21
C GLU A 62 18.25 0.76 6.27
N HIS A 63 17.60 0.01 5.38
CA HIS A 63 16.61 0.54 4.46
C HIS A 63 15.20 0.44 5.03
N GLN A 64 14.46 1.55 5.04
CA GLN A 64 13.04 1.51 5.35
C GLN A 64 12.26 0.96 4.16
N LEU A 65 11.39 0.01 4.44
CA LEU A 65 10.47 -0.53 3.44
C LEU A 65 9.25 0.39 3.31
N ILE A 66 8.89 0.72 2.06
CA ILE A 66 7.78 1.60 1.70
C ILE A 66 6.95 0.91 0.61
N GLY A 67 5.63 0.90 0.74
CA GLY A 67 4.79 0.32 -0.30
C GLY A 67 3.42 -0.15 0.16
N ASP A 68 2.89 -1.14 -0.56
CA ASP A 68 1.59 -1.74 -0.30
C ASP A 68 1.66 -3.08 0.45
N SER A 69 0.66 -3.94 0.26
CA SER A 69 0.57 -5.25 0.92
C SER A 69 1.71 -6.21 0.54
N MET A 70 2.32 -6.09 -0.64
CA MET A 70 3.48 -6.93 -0.97
C MET A 70 4.69 -6.57 -0.10
N MET A 71 4.95 -5.28 0.09
CA MET A 71 5.99 -4.82 1.02
C MET A 71 5.63 -5.15 2.47
N GLY A 72 4.34 -5.12 2.83
CA GLY A 72 3.86 -5.57 4.14
C GLY A 72 4.08 -7.06 4.41
N ARG A 73 3.93 -7.90 3.39
CA ARG A 73 4.28 -9.33 3.49
C ARG A 73 5.77 -9.55 3.59
N LEU A 74 6.57 -8.83 2.80
CA LEU A 74 8.03 -8.89 2.93
C LEU A 74 8.48 -8.48 4.33
N ALA A 75 7.91 -7.41 4.90
CA ALA A 75 8.17 -7.01 6.27
C ALA A 75 7.80 -8.11 7.27
N SER A 76 6.66 -8.78 7.06
CA SER A 76 6.21 -9.90 7.90
C SER A 76 7.14 -11.11 7.82
N TYR A 77 7.64 -11.43 6.63
CA TYR A 77 8.64 -12.48 6.41
C TYR A 77 9.96 -12.17 7.12
N LEU A 78 10.32 -10.89 7.23
CA LEU A 78 11.46 -10.40 8.00
C LEU A 78 11.21 -10.28 9.52
N GLY A 79 10.08 -10.79 10.01
CA GLY A 79 9.75 -10.82 11.45
C GLY A 79 9.03 -9.58 11.99
N HIS A 80 8.65 -8.62 11.14
CA HIS A 80 7.89 -7.44 11.57
C HIS A 80 6.39 -7.74 11.64
N LYS A 81 5.72 -7.38 12.74
CA LYS A 81 4.25 -7.42 12.79
C LYS A 81 3.68 -6.18 12.11
N VAL A 82 2.84 -6.36 11.08
CA VAL A 82 2.07 -5.28 10.45
C VAL A 82 0.67 -5.21 11.10
N PRO A 83 0.43 -4.31 12.07
CA PRO A 83 -0.83 -4.24 12.79
C PRO A 83 -1.96 -3.69 11.90
N TYR A 84 -3.20 -4.01 12.28
CA TYR A 84 -4.37 -3.35 11.73
C TYR A 84 -4.53 -1.96 12.37
N ASN A 85 -4.56 -0.92 11.55
CA ASN A 85 -4.90 0.44 11.96
C ASN A 85 -6.40 0.65 11.80
N ARG A 86 -7.09 0.91 12.92
CA ARG A 86 -8.54 1.12 12.97
C ARG A 86 -8.99 2.44 12.33
N GLU A 87 -8.15 3.48 12.37
CA GLU A 87 -8.52 4.80 11.83
C GLU A 87 -8.64 4.80 10.31
N ILE A 88 -7.76 4.05 9.64
CA ILE A 88 -7.75 3.92 8.18
C ILE A 88 -8.31 2.58 7.69
N HIS A 89 -8.86 1.78 8.61
CA HIS A 89 -9.41 0.44 8.35
C HIS A 89 -8.50 -0.49 7.52
N SER A 90 -7.18 -0.39 7.71
CA SER A 90 -6.20 -1.13 6.91
C SER A 90 -4.98 -1.55 7.73
N LYS A 91 -4.27 -2.57 7.28
CA LYS A 91 -2.99 -2.97 7.87
C LYS A 91 -1.92 -1.94 7.52
N GLN A 92 -1.20 -1.46 8.53
CA GLN A 92 -0.23 -0.39 8.35
C GLN A 92 0.99 -0.57 9.28
N LEU A 93 2.18 -0.31 8.74
CA LEU A 93 3.40 -0.18 9.52
C LEU A 93 4.31 0.89 8.90
N GLY A 94 4.36 2.07 9.52
CA GLY A 94 5.10 3.19 8.95
C GLY A 94 4.50 3.62 7.61
N LEU A 95 5.33 3.64 6.56
CA LEU A 95 4.92 4.01 5.20
C LEU A 95 4.43 2.82 4.35
N ILE A 96 4.26 1.65 4.97
CA ILE A 96 3.55 0.52 4.37
C ILE A 96 2.09 0.60 4.76
N THR A 97 1.20 0.60 3.78
CA THR A 97 -0.26 0.50 3.98
C THR A 97 -0.86 -0.50 3.00
N HIS A 98 -1.66 -1.46 3.45
CA HIS A 98 -2.31 -2.40 2.54
C HIS A 98 -3.35 -1.68 1.67
N GLY A 99 -3.38 -1.99 0.37
CA GLY A 99 -4.23 -1.29 -0.61
C GLY A 99 -3.76 0.14 -0.95
N GLN A 100 -2.50 0.47 -0.63
CA GLN A 100 -1.92 1.77 -0.97
C GLN A 100 -1.71 1.89 -2.48
N THR A 101 -2.08 3.05 -3.02
CA THR A 101 -1.80 3.46 -4.39
C THR A 101 -0.68 4.49 -4.41
N THR A 102 -0.10 4.76 -5.58
CA THR A 102 0.90 5.82 -5.77
C THR A 102 0.36 7.18 -5.29
N GLY A 103 -0.89 7.50 -5.62
CA GLY A 103 -1.55 8.75 -5.23
C GLY A 103 -1.70 8.90 -3.71
N ARG A 104 -2.03 7.82 -3.00
CA ARG A 104 -2.14 7.83 -1.53
C ARG A 104 -0.77 7.93 -0.87
N LEU A 105 0.24 7.25 -1.39
CA LEU A 105 1.60 7.33 -0.86
C LEU A 105 2.18 8.74 -0.98
N ILE A 106 2.07 9.38 -2.16
CA ILE A 106 2.58 10.75 -2.31
C ILE A 106 1.86 11.73 -1.38
N GLY A 107 0.53 11.59 -1.22
CA GLY A 107 -0.22 12.38 -0.25
C GLY A 107 0.27 12.18 1.20
N THR A 108 0.57 10.92 1.56
CA THR A 108 1.11 10.58 2.88
C THR A 108 2.50 11.19 3.11
N LEU A 109 3.41 11.07 2.13
CA LEU A 109 4.76 11.63 2.22
C LEU A 109 4.78 13.16 2.41
N HIS A 110 3.79 13.87 1.87
CA HIS A 110 3.63 15.31 2.03
C HIS A 110 2.85 15.73 3.28
N SER A 111 2.23 14.79 3.99
CA SER A 111 1.42 15.09 5.17
C SER A 111 2.30 15.55 6.34
N ALA A 112 1.83 16.55 7.09
CA ALA A 112 2.47 16.97 8.35
C ALA A 112 2.53 15.83 9.39
N ASN A 113 1.62 14.86 9.29
CA ASN A 113 1.56 13.68 10.15
C ASN A 113 2.18 12.44 9.50
N SER A 114 2.99 12.62 8.44
CA SER A 114 3.67 11.50 7.79
C SER A 114 4.50 10.72 8.82
N PRO A 115 4.48 9.38 8.78
CA PRO A 115 5.48 8.59 9.47
C PRO A 115 6.90 9.05 9.11
N PRO A 116 7.85 8.93 10.06
CA PRO A 116 9.24 9.32 9.84
C PRO A 116 9.87 8.51 8.68
N LEU A 117 10.67 9.22 7.88
CA LEU A 117 11.37 8.67 6.72
C LEU A 117 12.84 8.36 7.09
N ALA A 118 13.31 7.17 6.76
CA ALA A 118 14.73 6.81 6.94
C ALA A 118 15.62 7.44 5.85
N PRO A 119 16.93 7.61 6.10
CA PRO A 119 17.86 8.07 5.08
C PRO A 119 18.04 7.10 3.90
N LYS A 120 17.77 5.80 4.09
CA LYS A 120 17.84 4.80 3.02
C LYS A 120 16.48 4.10 2.92
N VAL A 121 15.97 3.89 1.71
CA VAL A 121 14.63 3.32 1.50
C VAL A 121 14.60 2.29 0.38
N ILE A 122 13.72 1.30 0.53
CA ILE A 122 13.30 0.40 -0.56
C ILE A 122 11.82 0.65 -0.80
N VAL A 123 11.45 0.97 -2.04
CA VAL A 123 10.07 1.29 -2.41
C VAL A 123 9.57 0.39 -3.53
N MET A 124 8.37 -0.15 -3.33
CA MET A 124 7.57 -0.79 -4.36
C MET A 124 6.12 -0.37 -4.20
N ILE A 125 5.55 0.22 -5.23
CA ILE A 125 4.19 0.76 -5.19
C ILE A 125 3.65 0.85 -6.62
N GLY A 126 2.33 0.72 -6.78
CA GLY A 126 1.66 0.83 -8.07
C GLY A 126 0.77 -0.36 -8.41
N THR A 127 0.92 -1.50 -7.72
CA THR A 127 0.10 -2.70 -8.01
C THR A 127 -1.39 -2.41 -7.87
N ASN A 128 -1.81 -1.69 -6.84
CA ASN A 128 -3.21 -1.31 -6.67
C ASN A 128 -3.68 -0.26 -7.69
N ASP A 129 -2.78 0.59 -8.21
CA ASP A 129 -3.12 1.52 -9.28
C ASP A 129 -3.47 0.75 -10.56
N ILE A 130 -2.63 -0.23 -10.91
CA ILE A 130 -2.83 -1.05 -12.11
C ILE A 130 -4.02 -2.02 -11.92
N ALA A 131 -4.18 -2.62 -10.75
CA ALA A 131 -5.26 -3.58 -10.47
C ALA A 131 -6.67 -2.96 -10.38
N HIS A 132 -6.75 -1.63 -10.22
CA HIS A 132 -8.00 -0.89 -10.11
C HIS A 132 -8.15 0.16 -11.22
N ASP A 133 -7.52 -0.08 -12.38
CA ASP A 133 -7.63 0.73 -13.60
C ASP A 133 -7.44 2.24 -13.39
N THR A 134 -6.53 2.61 -12.49
CA THR A 134 -6.07 3.99 -12.40
C THR A 134 -5.43 4.36 -13.74
N PRO A 135 -5.80 5.50 -14.36
CA PRO A 135 -5.19 5.91 -15.63
C PRO A 135 -3.66 5.87 -15.54
N ILE A 136 -3.03 5.12 -16.45
CA ILE A 136 -1.59 4.83 -16.37
C ILE A 136 -0.73 6.10 -16.30
N GLY A 137 -1.09 7.15 -17.04
CA GLY A 137 -0.40 8.45 -16.97
C GLY A 137 -0.46 9.10 -15.59
N LYS A 138 -1.57 8.91 -14.84
CA LYS A 138 -1.70 9.38 -13.46
C LYS A 138 -0.82 8.57 -12.51
N ALA A 139 -0.79 7.24 -12.65
CA ALA A 139 0.10 6.38 -11.85
C ALA A 139 1.58 6.74 -12.08
N ILE A 140 1.99 6.91 -13.34
CA ILE A 140 3.35 7.34 -13.72
C ILE A 140 3.66 8.73 -13.15
N SER A 141 2.75 9.70 -13.29
CA SER A 141 2.95 11.06 -12.74
C SER A 141 3.12 11.05 -11.23
N ASN A 142 2.32 10.26 -10.50
CA ASN A 142 2.48 10.10 -9.06
C ASN A 142 3.80 9.40 -8.70
N MET A 143 4.19 8.37 -9.45
CA MET A 143 5.47 7.68 -9.24
C MET A 143 6.66 8.64 -9.45
N LYS A 144 6.63 9.48 -10.51
CA LYS A 144 7.63 10.54 -10.73
C LYS A 144 7.74 11.47 -9.51
N ARG A 145 6.61 11.89 -8.95
CA ARG A 145 6.58 12.75 -7.74
C ARG A 145 7.12 12.04 -6.51
N ILE A 146 6.83 10.74 -6.33
CA ILE A 146 7.38 9.92 -5.24
C ILE A 146 8.90 9.86 -5.36
N LEU A 147 9.42 9.51 -6.54
CA LEU A 147 10.85 9.39 -6.77
C LEU A 147 11.58 10.72 -6.56
N ALA A 148 11.03 11.83 -7.05
CA ALA A 148 11.57 13.16 -6.82
C ALA A 148 11.54 13.59 -5.34
N PHE A 149 10.52 13.17 -4.58
CA PHE A 149 10.45 13.43 -3.15
C PHE A 149 11.51 12.63 -2.38
N LEU A 150 11.61 11.33 -2.66
CA LEU A 150 12.54 10.43 -1.99
C LEU A 150 13.99 10.75 -2.36
N SER A 151 14.30 11.04 -3.62
CA SER A 151 15.66 11.35 -4.06
C SER A 151 16.23 12.60 -3.36
N LYS A 152 15.38 13.59 -3.06
CA LYS A 152 15.78 14.80 -2.34
C LYS A 152 15.98 14.62 -0.85
N ARG A 153 15.39 13.58 -0.24
CA ARG A 153 15.35 13.40 1.23
C ARG A 153 16.09 12.17 1.73
N CYS A 154 16.33 11.20 0.86
CA CYS A 154 17.04 9.97 1.17
C CYS A 154 18.45 10.03 0.57
N LYS A 155 19.42 9.48 1.29
CA LYS A 155 20.77 9.19 0.81
C LYS A 155 20.77 8.10 -0.27
N GLU A 156 19.85 7.13 -0.16
CA GLU A 156 19.72 6.02 -1.10
C GLU A 156 18.26 5.59 -1.25
N VAL A 157 17.86 5.33 -2.49
CA VAL A 157 16.52 4.84 -2.85
C VAL A 157 16.69 3.62 -3.75
N VAL A 158 16.20 2.47 -3.30
CA VAL A 158 16.07 1.28 -4.14
C VAL A 158 14.62 1.14 -4.58
N VAL A 159 14.37 1.19 -5.88
CA VAL A 159 13.03 1.06 -6.46
C VAL A 159 12.89 -0.33 -7.06
N LEU A 160 11.86 -1.06 -6.66
CA LEU A 160 11.47 -2.31 -7.28
C LEU A 160 10.46 -2.01 -8.40
N THR A 161 10.67 -2.57 -9.59
CA THR A 161 9.59 -2.61 -10.59
C THR A 161 8.45 -3.49 -10.09
N LEU A 162 7.27 -3.46 -10.72
CA LEU A 162 6.19 -4.39 -10.37
C LEU A 162 6.46 -5.75 -11.02
N PRO A 163 6.33 -6.88 -10.31
CA PRO A 163 6.40 -8.19 -10.95
C PRO A 163 5.20 -8.37 -11.89
N PRO A 164 5.27 -9.19 -12.97
CA PRO A 164 4.07 -9.58 -13.70
C PRO A 164 3.15 -10.38 -12.77
N VAL A 165 2.09 -9.74 -12.30
CA VAL A 165 1.16 -10.33 -11.33
C VAL A 165 0.15 -11.21 -12.08
N PRO A 166 0.12 -12.54 -11.91
CA PRO A 166 -0.76 -13.41 -12.71
C PRO A 166 -2.24 -13.03 -12.64
N ALA A 167 -2.73 -12.57 -11.49
CA ALA A 167 -4.11 -12.11 -11.34
C ALA A 167 -4.46 -10.84 -12.15
N MET A 168 -3.46 -10.18 -12.75
CA MET A 168 -3.57 -8.91 -13.46
C MET A 168 -3.14 -9.03 -14.92
N GLU A 169 -3.20 -10.23 -15.50
CA GLU A 169 -2.83 -10.51 -16.90
C GLU A 169 -3.40 -9.49 -17.90
N ALA A 170 -4.69 -9.15 -17.77
CA ALA A 170 -5.35 -8.16 -18.63
C ALA A 170 -4.72 -6.75 -18.57
N SER A 171 -3.96 -6.44 -17.52
CA SER A 171 -3.32 -5.15 -17.29
C SER A 171 -1.81 -5.17 -17.58
N PHE A 172 -1.27 -6.24 -18.18
CA PHE A 172 0.18 -6.38 -18.42
C PHE A 172 0.76 -5.28 -19.31
N GLU A 173 -0.01 -4.75 -20.25
CA GLU A 173 0.43 -3.61 -21.05
C GLU A 173 0.68 -2.37 -20.17
N ASN A 174 -0.26 -2.05 -19.27
CA ASN A 174 -0.12 -0.93 -18.33
C ASN A 174 1.01 -1.18 -17.32
N LEU A 175 1.17 -2.42 -16.86
CA LEU A 175 2.27 -2.83 -16.00
C LEU A 175 3.62 -2.65 -16.70
N SER A 176 3.72 -3.06 -17.97
CA SER A 176 4.92 -2.90 -18.79
C SER A 176 5.26 -1.42 -18.97
N LYS A 177 4.30 -0.58 -19.35
CA LYS A 177 4.48 0.89 -19.44
C LYS A 177 4.97 1.50 -18.13
N PHE A 178 4.38 1.09 -16.99
CA PHE A 178 4.77 1.55 -15.67
C PHE A 178 6.22 1.14 -15.32
N ASN A 179 6.58 -0.11 -15.58
CA ASN A 179 7.92 -0.63 -15.32
C ASN A 179 8.98 -0.03 -16.23
N THR A 180 8.67 0.18 -17.51
CA THR A 180 9.55 0.88 -18.46
C THR A 180 9.84 2.28 -17.96
N PHE A 181 8.82 3.02 -17.49
CA PHE A 181 9.04 4.32 -16.86
C PHE A 181 10.03 4.22 -15.69
N ILE A 182 9.83 3.27 -14.77
CA ILE A 182 10.75 3.08 -13.63
C ILE A 182 12.17 2.80 -14.11
N LYS A 183 12.36 1.88 -15.06
CA LYS A 183 13.70 1.49 -15.52
C LYS A 183 14.44 2.60 -16.24
N GLU A 184 13.76 3.31 -17.14
CA GLU A 184 14.39 4.30 -18.00
C GLU A 184 14.55 5.65 -17.30
N ASN A 185 13.58 6.08 -16.49
CA ASN A 185 13.56 7.47 -16.00
C ASN A 185 14.11 7.61 -14.58
N SER A 186 14.01 6.57 -13.74
CA SER A 186 14.44 6.69 -12.34
C SER A 186 15.94 6.91 -12.18
N VAL A 187 16.74 6.26 -13.02
CA VAL A 187 18.22 6.30 -12.94
C VAL A 187 18.78 7.51 -13.69
N LEU A 188 18.13 7.94 -14.78
CA LEU A 188 18.57 9.10 -15.56
C LEU A 188 18.32 10.42 -14.82
N GLU A 189 17.22 10.54 -14.06
CA GLU A 189 16.88 11.78 -13.36
C GLU A 189 17.58 11.92 -11.99
N HIS A 190 18.03 10.82 -11.38
CA HIS A 190 18.47 10.82 -9.97
C HIS A 190 19.63 9.86 -9.68
N LYS A 191 20.79 10.42 -9.26
CA LYS A 191 22.03 9.65 -9.00
C LYS A 191 21.96 8.68 -7.82
N ASN A 192 21.06 8.91 -6.86
CA ASN A 192 20.91 8.10 -5.65
C ASN A 192 19.81 7.02 -5.76
N ILE A 193 19.27 6.81 -6.96
CA ILE A 193 18.25 5.80 -7.20
C ILE A 193 18.88 4.57 -7.88
N LYS A 194 18.64 3.40 -7.29
CA LYS A 194 18.94 2.09 -7.88
C LYS A 194 17.63 1.40 -8.23
N VAL A 195 17.59 0.65 -9.32
CA VAL A 195 16.39 -0.10 -9.74
C VAL A 195 16.67 -1.60 -9.67
N VAL A 196 15.73 -2.34 -9.10
CA VAL A 196 15.69 -3.81 -9.14
C VAL A 196 14.56 -4.22 -10.06
N ASP A 197 14.91 -4.83 -11.20
CA ASP A 197 13.90 -5.33 -12.15
C ASP A 197 13.35 -6.68 -11.69
N MET A 198 12.12 -6.65 -11.19
CA MET A 198 11.37 -7.81 -10.74
C MET A 198 11.04 -8.78 -11.87
N ALA A 199 11.08 -8.34 -13.13
CA ALA A 199 10.89 -9.23 -14.27
C ALA A 199 11.97 -10.32 -14.36
N VAL A 200 13.20 -10.01 -13.91
CA VAL A 200 14.31 -10.98 -13.86
C VAL A 200 14.01 -12.12 -12.86
N ILE A 201 13.24 -11.82 -11.82
CA ILE A 201 12.90 -12.75 -10.76
C ILE A 201 11.66 -13.56 -11.14
N PHE A 202 10.57 -12.86 -11.50
CA PHE A 202 9.24 -13.43 -11.63
C PHE A 202 8.85 -13.79 -13.07
N GLY A 203 9.67 -13.49 -14.07
CA GLY A 203 9.32 -13.58 -15.48
C GLY A 203 9.00 -12.21 -16.07
N ALA A 204 9.03 -12.08 -17.39
CA ALA A 204 8.83 -10.79 -18.07
C ALA A 204 7.44 -10.66 -18.73
N SER A 205 6.73 -11.77 -18.88
CA SER A 205 5.48 -11.86 -19.64
C SER A 205 4.54 -12.91 -19.05
N THR A 206 3.35 -13.02 -19.64
CA THR A 206 2.35 -14.06 -19.38
C THR A 206 2.90 -15.47 -19.56
N GLU A 207 3.73 -15.68 -20.58
CA GLU A 207 4.29 -17.00 -20.91
C GLU A 207 5.47 -17.37 -20.01
N THR A 208 6.13 -16.38 -19.43
CA THR A 208 7.36 -16.57 -18.65
C THR A 208 7.16 -16.38 -17.15
N VAL A 209 5.93 -16.07 -16.70
CA VAL A 209 5.64 -15.82 -15.30
C VAL A 209 5.84 -17.08 -14.45
N LYS A 210 6.64 -16.95 -13.39
CA LYS A 210 6.95 -18.02 -12.44
C LYS A 210 5.86 -18.11 -11.37
N LEU A 211 4.78 -18.82 -11.70
CA LEU A 211 3.60 -18.96 -10.83
C LEU A 211 3.92 -19.57 -9.46
N ASP A 212 4.98 -20.37 -9.37
CA ASP A 212 5.49 -20.99 -8.15
C ASP A 212 6.10 -20.01 -7.15
N LEU A 213 6.30 -18.74 -7.53
CA LEU A 213 6.76 -17.66 -6.63
C LEU A 213 5.61 -16.85 -6.01
N PHE A 214 4.36 -17.19 -6.36
CA PHE A 214 3.15 -16.53 -5.85
C PHE A 214 2.34 -17.43 -4.92
N GLU A 215 1.53 -16.80 -4.08
CA GLU A 215 0.56 -17.49 -3.24
C GLU A 215 -0.60 -17.98 -4.09
N LYS A 216 -0.92 -19.27 -3.98
CA LYS A 216 -2.04 -19.87 -4.72
C LYS A 216 -3.38 -19.38 -4.19
N THR A 217 -3.50 -19.23 -2.88
CA THR A 217 -4.71 -18.76 -2.20
C THR A 217 -4.40 -17.77 -1.09
N PHE A 218 -5.38 -16.93 -0.74
CA PHE A 218 -5.22 -16.09 0.44
C PHE A 218 -5.22 -16.96 1.69
N LYS A 219 -4.31 -16.66 2.63
CA LYS A 219 -4.17 -17.39 3.89
C LYS A 219 -5.52 -17.56 4.61
N GLY A 220 -5.90 -18.80 4.85
CA GLY A 220 -7.16 -19.16 5.53
C GLY A 220 -8.40 -19.07 4.63
N SER A 221 -8.25 -19.03 3.31
CA SER A 221 -9.36 -19.03 2.36
C SER A 221 -9.06 -19.90 1.13
N ASN A 222 -10.12 -20.23 0.39
CA ASN A 222 -10.02 -20.88 -0.92
C ASN A 222 -9.96 -19.88 -2.09
N LYS A 223 -9.98 -18.57 -1.81
CA LYS A 223 -9.93 -17.55 -2.86
C LYS A 223 -8.53 -17.49 -3.44
N LYS A 224 -8.41 -17.55 -4.77
CA LYS A 224 -7.14 -17.39 -5.49
C LYS A 224 -6.52 -16.03 -5.13
N ASP A 225 -5.25 -16.03 -4.75
CA ASP A 225 -4.48 -14.81 -4.48
C ASP A 225 -3.77 -14.39 -5.76
N LEU A 226 -2.73 -15.14 -6.17
CA LEU A 226 -1.97 -14.89 -7.40
C LEU A 226 -1.50 -13.44 -7.58
N ILE A 227 -1.43 -12.68 -6.48
CA ILE A 227 -0.92 -11.31 -6.42
C ILE A 227 0.30 -11.28 -5.51
N HIS A 228 0.18 -11.87 -4.33
CA HIS A 228 1.21 -11.79 -3.32
C HIS A 228 2.28 -12.87 -3.49
N TRP A 229 3.52 -12.51 -3.16
CA TRP A 229 4.63 -13.46 -3.13
C TRP A 229 4.48 -14.46 -1.99
N ASN A 230 4.86 -15.70 -2.26
CA ASN A 230 5.03 -16.72 -1.24
C ASN A 230 6.44 -16.65 -0.63
N GLN A 231 6.81 -17.62 0.20
CA GLN A 231 8.12 -17.66 0.85
C GLN A 231 9.30 -17.69 -0.14
N ASP A 232 9.19 -18.46 -1.22
CA ASP A 232 10.23 -18.56 -2.24
C ASP A 232 10.34 -17.26 -3.04
N GLY A 233 9.22 -16.66 -3.43
CA GLY A 233 9.19 -15.35 -4.05
C GLY A 233 9.84 -14.28 -3.17
N MET A 234 9.50 -14.22 -1.88
CA MET A 234 10.11 -13.30 -0.92
C MET A 234 11.62 -13.54 -0.77
N LYS A 235 12.07 -14.79 -0.73
CA LYS A 235 13.49 -15.15 -0.68
C LYS A 235 14.25 -14.62 -1.90
N GLN A 236 13.73 -14.85 -3.10
CA GLN A 236 14.36 -14.39 -4.35
C GLN A 236 14.45 -12.85 -4.41
N VAL A 237 13.41 -12.15 -3.95
CA VAL A 237 13.42 -10.68 -3.86
C VAL A 237 14.51 -10.18 -2.92
N LEU A 238 14.63 -10.78 -1.73
CA LEU A 238 15.69 -10.43 -0.80
C LEU A 238 17.08 -10.72 -1.39
N ASP A 239 17.26 -11.85 -2.07
CA ASP A 239 18.54 -12.19 -2.70
C ASP A 239 18.92 -11.22 -3.83
N ALA A 240 17.95 -10.72 -4.60
CA ALA A 240 18.19 -9.65 -5.56
C ALA A 240 18.56 -8.33 -4.87
N LEU A 241 17.84 -7.94 -3.82
CA LEU A 241 18.13 -6.71 -3.07
C LEU A 241 19.52 -6.74 -2.40
N LYS A 242 19.97 -7.91 -1.91
CA LYS A 242 21.32 -8.08 -1.32
C LYS A 242 22.47 -7.77 -2.29
N LYS A 243 22.23 -7.84 -3.60
CA LYS A 243 23.23 -7.54 -4.63
C LYS A 243 23.35 -6.05 -4.92
N VAL A 244 22.35 -5.27 -4.52
CA VAL A 244 22.21 -3.84 -4.84
C VAL A 244 22.52 -2.95 -3.63
N ILE A 245 22.30 -3.49 -2.42
CA ILE A 245 22.52 -2.82 -1.12
C ILE A 245 23.86 -3.21 -0.50
#